data_AF-A0A7X0ALU8-F1
#
_entry.id   AF-A0A7X0ALU8-F1
#
_cell.length_a   1.000
_cell.length_b   1.000
_cell.length_c   1.000
_cell.angle_alpha   90.00
_cell.angle_beta   90.00
_cell.angle_gamma   90.00
#
_symmetry.space_group_name_H-M   'P 1'
#
loop_
_entity.id
_entity.type
_entity.pdbx_description
1 polymer ?
#
loop_
_entity_poly.entity_id
_entity_poly.type
_entity_poly.pdbx_seq_one_letter_code
_entity_poly.pdbx_strand_id
1 'polypeptide(L)'
;MLELEIQTLSEKREGLLMDIGRLLVANGFTLQRHRLVQDPHGALMTMVVRGPSRRKRALESALDEHERIISFKIAPFQDGASTPHFAASRVLPRPSGVAASTPSPAIDALPVVAEEIAVEPPKAPAPVAIVSVEPLTPPQPVPEPEPEFVFIVPRAPAPAPAPVAVMEPFVELIPEGPDMEAVDTMLPKLKNDYPLIFPRLLKLDAAVSAVAREASLMLAGQRLGAWVSECDPTSREPFALQEAIERVAIPALAALVDVGQRYDQLHIRHSPLCSEDGHSGCAFFNGYLQGLLGPATGSDSLSIFAVCCRSYGADACVLAISE
;
A
#
# COMPACT_ATOMS: atom_id res chain seq x y z
N MET A 1 -11.94 14.75 -26.56
CA MET A 1 -11.84 14.69 -25.09
C MET A 1 -11.12 13.41 -24.71
N LEU A 2 -10.34 13.41 -23.64
CA LEU A 2 -9.72 12.19 -23.11
C LEU A 2 -10.28 11.88 -21.72
N GLU A 3 -10.24 10.61 -21.37
CA GLU A 3 -10.48 10.10 -20.02
C GLU A 3 -9.14 9.63 -19.44
N LEU A 4 -8.85 10.06 -18.23
CA LEU A 4 -7.60 9.78 -17.52
C LEU A 4 -7.92 9.13 -16.19
N GLU A 5 -7.12 8.15 -15.81
CA GLU A 5 -7.00 7.68 -14.45
C GLU A 5 -5.81 8.40 -13.78
N ILE A 6 -6.08 9.05 -12.66
CA ILE A 6 -5.09 9.76 -11.85
C ILE A 6 -5.04 9.08 -10.50
N GLN A 7 -3.85 8.63 -10.10
CA GLN A 7 -3.58 8.11 -8.77
C GLN A 7 -2.66 9.10 -8.05
N THR A 8 -3.04 9.56 -6.86
CA THR A 8 -2.28 10.52 -6.07
C THR A 8 -2.06 9.99 -4.66
N LEU A 9 -0.86 10.16 -4.13
CA LEU A 9 -0.53 9.93 -2.72
C LEU A 9 -0.34 11.27 -2.01
N SER A 10 -0.94 11.37 -0.83
CA SER A 10 -0.84 12.50 0.09
C SER A 10 -0.51 11.99 1.49
N GLU A 11 0.16 12.79 2.30
CA GLU A 11 0.37 12.49 3.73
C GLU A 11 -0.97 12.44 4.48
N LYS A 12 -1.86 13.39 4.16
CA LYS A 12 -3.13 13.62 4.89
C LYS A 12 -4.32 13.38 3.98
N ARG A 13 -5.34 12.74 4.55
CA ARG A 13 -6.65 12.49 3.91
C ARG A 13 -7.51 13.73 3.83
N GLU A 14 -7.43 14.57 4.86
CA GLU A 14 -8.35 15.69 5.07
C GLU A 14 -8.20 16.77 4.00
N GLY A 15 -9.30 17.11 3.33
CA GLY A 15 -9.32 18.12 2.28
C GLY A 15 -8.74 17.70 0.93
N LEU A 16 -8.07 16.54 0.83
CA LEU A 16 -7.40 16.08 -0.40
C LEU A 16 -8.34 16.06 -1.63
N LEU A 17 -9.54 15.50 -1.47
CA LEU A 17 -10.54 15.46 -2.54
C LEU A 17 -10.98 16.87 -2.98
N MET A 18 -11.08 17.79 -2.04
CA MET A 18 -11.52 19.16 -2.32
C MET A 18 -10.45 19.94 -3.07
N ASP A 19 -9.19 19.82 -2.64
CA ASP A 19 -8.08 20.55 -3.25
C ASP A 19 -7.80 20.04 -4.67
N ILE A 20 -7.70 18.72 -4.83
CA ILE A 20 -7.50 18.11 -6.15
C ILE A 20 -8.74 18.35 -7.04
N GLY A 21 -9.95 18.28 -6.47
CA GLY A 21 -11.17 18.62 -7.19
C GLY A 21 -11.16 20.05 -7.75
N ARG A 22 -10.73 21.04 -6.94
CA ARG A 22 -10.57 22.43 -7.40
C ARG A 22 -9.52 22.55 -8.50
N LEU A 23 -8.40 21.86 -8.36
CA LEU A 23 -7.31 21.85 -9.33
C LEU A 23 -7.75 21.27 -10.69
N LEU A 24 -8.53 20.19 -10.67
CA LEU A 24 -9.11 19.59 -11.88
C LEU A 24 -10.04 20.55 -12.60
N VAL A 25 -10.96 21.18 -11.86
CA VAL A 25 -11.92 22.14 -12.43
C VAL A 25 -11.18 23.35 -13.01
N ALA A 26 -10.17 23.88 -12.31
CA ALA A 26 -9.34 24.98 -12.80
C ALA A 26 -8.61 24.64 -14.12
N ASN A 27 -8.27 23.37 -14.33
CA ASN A 27 -7.65 22.88 -15.56
C ASN A 27 -8.66 22.38 -16.63
N GLY A 28 -9.95 22.52 -16.39
CA GLY A 28 -11.02 22.15 -17.33
C GLY A 28 -11.32 20.65 -17.38
N PHE A 29 -11.03 19.91 -16.32
CA PHE A 29 -11.37 18.51 -16.17
C PHE A 29 -12.60 18.33 -15.27
N THR A 30 -13.46 17.37 -15.60
CA THR A 30 -14.60 16.95 -14.79
C THR A 30 -14.29 15.62 -14.12
N LEU A 31 -14.55 15.53 -12.82
CA LEU A 31 -14.41 14.29 -12.05
C LEU A 31 -15.60 13.36 -12.34
N GLN A 32 -15.34 12.14 -12.80
CA GLN A 32 -16.38 11.14 -13.04
C GLN A 32 -16.58 10.23 -11.83
N ARG A 33 -15.47 9.69 -11.30
CA ARG A 33 -15.46 8.81 -10.12
C ARG A 33 -14.17 8.99 -9.35
N HIS A 34 -14.22 8.76 -8.05
CA HIS A 34 -13.04 8.73 -7.20
C HIS A 34 -13.15 7.62 -6.17
N ARG A 35 -12.00 7.18 -5.67
CA ARG A 35 -11.86 6.25 -4.56
C ARG A 35 -10.74 6.75 -3.67
N LEU A 36 -11.00 6.82 -2.37
CA LEU A 36 -10.03 7.25 -1.37
C LEU A 36 -9.79 6.10 -0.39
N VAL A 37 -8.53 5.69 -0.25
CA VAL A 37 -8.08 4.58 0.59
C VAL A 37 -7.03 5.10 1.56
N GLN A 38 -7.10 4.63 2.82
CA GLN A 38 -6.05 4.91 3.80
C GLN A 38 -4.90 3.92 3.59
N ASP A 39 -3.69 4.44 3.52
CA ASP A 39 -2.43 3.72 3.36
C ASP A 39 -1.55 3.93 4.62
N PRO A 40 -0.65 2.99 4.98
CA PRO A 40 0.30 3.21 6.08
C PRO A 40 1.13 4.49 5.96
N HIS A 41 1.35 4.98 4.74
CA HIS A 41 2.13 6.19 4.46
C HIS A 41 1.27 7.42 4.12
N GLY A 42 -0.06 7.33 4.26
CA GLY A 42 -0.96 8.47 4.11
C GLY A 42 -2.31 8.13 3.46
N ALA A 43 -2.78 9.00 2.58
CA ALA A 43 -4.04 8.85 1.86
C ALA A 43 -3.78 8.68 0.36
N LEU A 44 -4.27 7.56 -0.18
CA LEU A 44 -4.23 7.27 -1.60
C LEU A 44 -5.57 7.58 -2.24
N MET A 45 -5.57 8.44 -3.25
CA MET A 45 -6.76 8.78 -4.03
C MET A 45 -6.59 8.35 -5.48
N THR A 46 -7.58 7.63 -6.00
CA THR A 46 -7.69 7.28 -7.41
C THR A 46 -8.90 7.98 -8.00
N MET A 47 -8.75 8.57 -9.17
CA MET A 47 -9.75 9.43 -9.80
C MET A 47 -9.82 9.11 -11.29
N VAL A 48 -11.02 9.03 -11.83
CA VAL A 48 -11.22 9.07 -13.29
C VAL A 48 -11.78 10.42 -13.66
N VAL A 49 -11.08 11.12 -14.54
CA VAL A 49 -11.40 12.48 -14.95
C VAL A 49 -11.52 12.57 -16.46
N ARG A 50 -12.42 13.44 -16.94
CA ARG A 50 -12.63 13.68 -18.36
C ARG A 50 -12.34 15.13 -18.69
N GLY A 51 -11.61 15.37 -19.77
CA GLY A 51 -11.27 16.75 -20.14
C GLY A 51 -10.66 16.92 -21.52
N PRO A 52 -10.13 18.13 -21.80
CA PRO A 52 -9.46 18.44 -23.06
C PRO A 52 -8.00 17.97 -23.06
N SER A 53 -7.59 17.27 -24.13
CA SER A 53 -6.23 16.71 -24.28
C SER A 53 -5.14 17.76 -24.22
N ARG A 54 -5.41 18.95 -24.78
CA ARG A 54 -4.50 20.11 -24.74
C ARG A 54 -4.17 20.61 -23.34
N ARG A 55 -4.99 20.33 -22.32
CA ARG A 55 -4.75 20.76 -20.92
C ARG A 55 -4.06 19.69 -20.07
N LYS A 56 -3.76 18.51 -20.62
CA LYS A 56 -3.11 17.41 -19.86
C LYS A 56 -1.80 17.87 -19.21
N ARG A 57 -0.91 18.51 -19.96
CA ARG A 57 0.39 19.00 -19.43
C ARG A 57 0.23 20.06 -18.34
N ALA A 58 -0.76 20.93 -18.46
CA ALA A 58 -1.05 21.94 -17.45
C ALA A 58 -1.56 21.29 -16.14
N LEU A 59 -2.40 20.26 -16.27
CA LEU A 59 -2.83 19.45 -15.14
C LEU A 59 -1.66 18.71 -14.48
N GLU A 60 -0.79 18.06 -15.28
CA GLU A 60 0.42 17.40 -14.79
C GLU A 60 1.33 18.36 -14.01
N SER A 61 1.55 19.56 -14.54
CA SER A 61 2.38 20.58 -13.87
C SER A 61 1.73 21.05 -12.55
N ALA A 62 0.42 21.30 -12.57
CA ALA A 62 -0.30 21.73 -11.38
C ALA A 62 -0.31 20.65 -10.29
N LEU A 63 -0.40 19.36 -10.64
CA LEU A 63 -0.31 18.26 -9.68
C LEU A 63 1.10 18.12 -9.09
N ASP A 64 2.16 18.31 -9.90
CA ASP A 64 3.55 18.29 -9.42
C ASP A 64 3.85 19.42 -8.44
N GLU A 65 3.28 20.61 -8.67
CA GLU A 65 3.46 21.79 -7.82
C GLU A 65 2.58 21.78 -6.56
N HIS A 66 1.62 20.87 -6.45
CA HIS A 66 0.65 20.90 -5.36
C HIS A 66 1.24 20.40 -4.04
N GLU A 67 1.22 21.25 -3.01
CA GLU A 67 1.87 21.01 -1.70
C GLU A 67 1.45 19.69 -1.01
N ARG A 68 0.20 19.26 -1.20
CA ARG A 68 -0.33 18.03 -0.58
C ARG A 68 -0.04 16.75 -1.36
N ILE A 69 0.46 16.86 -2.60
CA ILE A 69 0.73 15.70 -3.44
C ILE A 69 2.19 15.31 -3.28
N ILE A 70 2.41 14.12 -2.74
CA ILE A 70 3.75 13.54 -2.58
C ILE A 70 4.19 12.90 -3.90
N SER A 71 3.27 12.19 -4.56
CA SER A 71 3.51 11.47 -5.80
C SER A 71 2.20 11.28 -6.56
N PHE A 72 2.28 11.29 -7.89
CA PHE A 72 1.12 11.00 -8.73
C PHE A 72 1.48 10.23 -9.99
N LYS A 73 0.51 9.45 -10.49
CA LYS A 73 0.58 8.77 -11.79
C LYS A 73 -0.65 9.12 -12.60
N ILE A 74 -0.43 9.46 -13.88
CA ILE A 74 -1.52 9.71 -14.83
C ILE A 74 -1.42 8.69 -15.95
N ALA A 75 -2.49 7.92 -16.13
CA ALA A 75 -2.63 6.95 -17.21
C ALA A 75 -3.92 7.21 -18.01
N PRO A 76 -3.99 6.78 -19.28
CA PRO A 76 -5.27 6.70 -19.99
C PRO A 76 -6.22 5.78 -19.24
N PHE A 77 -7.47 6.20 -19.07
CA PHE A 77 -8.47 5.35 -18.42
C PHE A 77 -8.83 4.16 -19.33
N GLN A 78 -8.75 2.94 -18.78
CA GLN A 78 -9.17 1.70 -19.45
C GLN A 78 -10.25 1.02 -18.61
N ASP A 79 -11.42 0.78 -19.21
CA ASP A 79 -12.55 0.19 -18.48
C ASP A 79 -12.26 -1.29 -18.17
N GLY A 80 -12.52 -1.72 -16.93
CA GLY A 80 -12.26 -3.07 -16.45
C GLY A 80 -10.82 -3.41 -16.02
N ALA A 81 -9.83 -2.55 -16.30
CA ALA A 81 -8.46 -2.74 -15.80
C ALA A 81 -8.27 -2.04 -14.44
N SER A 82 -8.05 -2.81 -13.38
CA SER A 82 -7.64 -2.25 -12.08
C SER A 82 -6.12 -2.12 -12.08
N THR A 83 -5.59 -0.92 -12.37
CA THR A 83 -4.15 -0.68 -12.26
C THR A 83 -3.74 -0.79 -10.79
N PRO A 84 -2.85 -1.72 -10.39
CA PRO A 84 -2.45 -1.87 -9.00
C PRO A 84 -1.83 -0.57 -8.49
N HIS A 85 -2.25 -0.15 -7.30
CA HIS A 85 -1.86 1.11 -6.71
C HIS A 85 -0.43 1.09 -6.20
N PHE A 86 0.32 2.17 -6.43
CA PHE A 86 1.75 2.20 -6.11
C PHE A 86 2.07 2.20 -4.60
N ALA A 87 1.14 2.64 -3.76
CA ALA A 87 1.28 2.55 -2.30
C ALA A 87 0.98 1.12 -1.79
N ALA A 88 0.10 0.38 -2.48
CA ALA A 88 -0.33 -0.96 -2.12
C ALA A 88 0.71 -2.06 -2.45
N SER A 89 1.78 -1.75 -3.17
CA SER A 89 2.83 -2.72 -3.51
C SER A 89 3.85 -2.95 -2.40
N ARG A 90 3.72 -2.24 -1.26
CA ARG A 90 4.53 -2.52 -0.08
C ARG A 90 3.92 -3.68 0.71
N VAL A 91 4.48 -4.87 0.53
CA VAL A 91 4.40 -5.90 1.56
C VAL A 91 5.32 -5.45 2.69
N LEU A 92 4.80 -4.64 3.62
CA LEU A 92 5.52 -4.40 4.87
C LEU A 92 5.58 -5.74 5.61
N PRO A 93 6.76 -6.22 6.03
CA PRO A 93 6.84 -7.31 6.99
C PRO A 93 6.14 -6.82 8.24
N ARG A 94 5.01 -7.47 8.59
CA ARG A 94 4.39 -7.25 9.89
C ARG A 94 5.45 -7.63 10.94
N PRO A 95 5.78 -6.77 11.92
CA PRO A 95 6.62 -7.21 13.02
C PRO A 95 5.89 -8.37 13.71
N SER A 96 6.45 -9.57 13.59
CA SER A 96 6.03 -10.74 14.38
C SER A 96 6.31 -10.43 15.84
N GLY A 97 5.32 -9.81 16.48
CA GLY A 97 5.47 -9.22 17.80
C GLY A 97 4.14 -8.96 18.48
N VAL A 98 3.15 -9.83 18.27
CA VAL A 98 2.13 -10.08 19.30
C VAL A 98 1.92 -11.58 19.31
N ALA A 99 2.46 -12.24 20.33
CA ALA A 99 2.15 -13.62 20.62
C ALA A 99 0.62 -13.76 20.61
N ALA A 100 0.11 -14.50 19.63
CA ALA A 100 -1.26 -14.98 19.68
C ALA A 100 -1.40 -15.69 21.02
N SER A 101 -2.30 -15.18 21.87
CA SER A 101 -2.65 -15.82 23.13
C SER A 101 -2.97 -17.28 22.83
N THR A 102 -2.12 -18.17 23.32
CA THR A 102 -2.36 -19.61 23.28
C THR A 102 -3.75 -19.88 23.86
N PRO A 103 -4.63 -20.61 23.17
CA PRO A 103 -5.86 -21.08 23.79
C PRO A 103 -5.48 -21.98 24.97
N SER A 104 -6.03 -21.64 26.13
CA SER A 104 -5.88 -22.38 27.37
C SER A 104 -6.21 -23.86 27.15
N PRO A 105 -5.39 -24.81 27.63
CA PRO A 105 -5.71 -26.22 27.50
C PRO A 105 -6.94 -26.54 28.35
N ALA A 106 -7.87 -27.28 27.72
CA ALA A 106 -9.04 -27.84 28.37
C ALA A 106 -8.59 -28.72 29.55
N ILE A 107 -9.12 -28.43 30.73
CA ILE A 107 -8.97 -29.32 31.88
C ILE A 107 -9.90 -30.52 31.63
N ASP A 108 -9.29 -31.67 31.43
CA ASP A 108 -9.93 -32.97 31.53
C ASP A 108 -10.54 -33.14 32.93
N ALA A 109 -11.87 -33.20 33.00
CA ALA A 109 -12.58 -33.65 34.19
C ALA A 109 -12.96 -35.12 34.00
N LEU A 110 -12.25 -36.00 34.71
CA LEU A 110 -12.65 -37.38 34.97
C LEU A 110 -13.61 -37.44 36.19
N PRO A 111 -14.34 -38.55 36.38
CA PRO A 111 -15.78 -38.56 36.61
C PRO A 111 -16.16 -38.49 38.09
N VAL A 112 -17.33 -37.91 38.37
CA VAL A 112 -18.02 -38.07 39.65
C VAL A 112 -19.30 -38.88 39.43
N VAL A 113 -19.44 -39.85 40.33
CA VAL A 113 -20.40 -40.94 40.43
C VAL A 113 -21.86 -40.46 40.46
N ALA A 114 -22.73 -41.28 39.87
CA ALA A 114 -24.18 -41.11 39.76
C ALA A 114 -24.95 -41.48 41.04
N GLU A 115 -26.06 -40.79 41.31
CA GLU A 115 -27.33 -41.37 41.81
C GLU A 115 -28.44 -40.30 41.63
N GLU A 116 -29.33 -40.48 40.64
CA GLU A 116 -30.76 -40.87 40.80
C GLU A 116 -31.64 -39.63 41.11
N ILE A 117 -32.68 -39.26 40.34
CA ILE A 117 -33.93 -39.98 40.08
C ILE A 117 -34.61 -39.41 38.81
N ALA A 118 -35.20 -40.32 38.05
CA ALA A 118 -36.02 -40.13 36.85
C ALA A 118 -37.29 -39.30 37.05
N VAL A 119 -37.80 -38.64 36.00
CA VAL A 119 -39.16 -38.84 35.44
C VAL A 119 -39.22 -38.33 33.98
N GLU A 120 -39.93 -39.12 33.18
CA GLU A 120 -40.17 -39.18 31.72
C GLU A 120 -40.78 -37.97 30.96
N PRO A 121 -40.85 -38.04 29.61
CA PRO A 121 -41.01 -36.91 28.69
C PRO A 121 -42.45 -36.81 28.08
N PRO A 122 -42.69 -36.14 26.94
CA PRO A 122 -43.69 -35.09 26.79
C PRO A 122 -45.05 -35.57 26.24
N LYS A 123 -46.12 -34.81 26.51
CA LYS A 123 -47.45 -35.05 25.95
C LYS A 123 -48.10 -33.75 25.47
N ALA A 124 -48.27 -33.61 24.15
CA ALA A 124 -49.41 -32.90 23.55
C ALA A 124 -50.67 -33.77 23.80
N PRO A 125 -51.90 -33.24 23.94
CA PRO A 125 -52.61 -32.49 22.89
C PRO A 125 -53.58 -31.39 23.39
N ALA A 126 -54.28 -30.75 22.44
CA ALA A 126 -55.51 -29.93 22.58
C ALA A 126 -56.67 -30.69 23.33
N PRO A 127 -57.96 -30.25 23.50
CA PRO A 127 -58.74 -29.25 22.74
C PRO A 127 -59.98 -28.58 23.46
N VAL A 128 -60.87 -27.95 22.66
CA VAL A 128 -62.38 -27.84 22.72
C VAL A 128 -63.13 -26.79 23.57
N ALA A 129 -64.01 -26.01 22.88
CA ALA A 129 -65.49 -25.90 23.05
C ALA A 129 -66.01 -24.68 22.22
N ILE A 130 -66.74 -24.76 21.08
CA ILE A 130 -68.06 -25.34 20.67
C ILE A 130 -69.20 -24.84 21.61
N VAL A 131 -70.28 -24.16 21.17
CA VAL A 131 -71.49 -24.58 20.39
C VAL A 131 -72.35 -23.32 20.09
N SER A 132 -72.67 -22.99 18.81
CA SER A 132 -73.98 -23.06 18.06
C SER A 132 -75.19 -22.26 18.62
N VAL A 133 -75.99 -21.52 17.82
CA VAL A 133 -77.21 -21.92 17.05
C VAL A 133 -77.67 -20.70 16.20
N GLU A 134 -77.66 -20.68 14.85
CA GLU A 134 -78.71 -21.04 13.85
C GLU A 134 -79.29 -19.76 13.12
N PRO A 135 -80.16 -19.86 12.09
CA PRO A 135 -79.87 -19.56 10.67
C PRO A 135 -80.65 -18.35 10.11
N LEU A 136 -80.34 -17.85 8.90
CA LEU A 136 -81.32 -17.11 8.05
C LEU A 136 -80.87 -16.95 6.57
N THR A 137 -81.66 -17.57 5.68
CA THR A 137 -82.06 -17.14 4.31
C THR A 137 -81.13 -17.36 3.06
N PRO A 138 -81.73 -17.57 1.86
CA PRO A 138 -81.35 -18.58 0.85
C PRO A 138 -80.58 -18.03 -0.39
N PRO A 139 -80.20 -18.88 -1.38
CA PRO A 139 -79.07 -18.63 -2.29
C PRO A 139 -79.46 -17.85 -3.55
N GLN A 140 -78.49 -17.14 -4.13
CA GLN A 140 -78.49 -16.79 -5.55
C GLN A 140 -77.15 -17.16 -6.20
N PRO A 141 -77.16 -17.82 -7.39
CA PRO A 141 -75.95 -18.16 -8.12
C PRO A 141 -75.53 -16.97 -9.00
N VAL A 142 -74.25 -16.63 -8.97
CA VAL A 142 -73.64 -15.65 -9.88
C VAL A 142 -72.31 -16.26 -10.38
N PRO A 143 -71.99 -16.13 -11.68
CA PRO A 143 -71.25 -17.13 -12.44
C PRO A 143 -69.73 -17.02 -12.31
N GLU A 144 -69.06 -18.09 -12.76
CA GLU A 144 -67.61 -18.27 -12.88
C GLU A 144 -66.89 -17.05 -13.49
N PRO A 145 -65.78 -16.59 -12.89
CA PRO A 145 -64.77 -15.82 -13.57
C PRO A 145 -63.64 -16.72 -14.12
N GLU A 146 -63.30 -16.46 -15.39
CA GLU A 146 -62.25 -17.07 -16.20
C GLU A 146 -60.84 -17.02 -15.54
N PRO A 147 -59.93 -17.94 -15.91
CA PRO A 147 -58.69 -18.18 -15.17
C PRO A 147 -57.66 -17.05 -15.32
N GLU A 148 -56.98 -16.77 -14.21
CA GLU A 148 -55.87 -15.83 -14.08
C GLU A 148 -54.74 -16.17 -15.06
N PHE A 149 -54.38 -15.19 -15.89
CA PHE A 149 -53.17 -15.24 -16.70
C PHE A 149 -51.93 -15.20 -15.80
N VAL A 150 -51.34 -16.38 -15.55
CA VAL A 150 -50.03 -16.50 -14.91
C VAL A 150 -48.96 -16.08 -15.92
N PHE A 151 -48.40 -14.88 -15.74
CA PHE A 151 -47.15 -14.49 -16.40
C PHE A 151 -46.01 -15.35 -15.85
N ILE A 152 -45.65 -16.40 -16.59
CA ILE A 152 -44.44 -17.19 -16.34
C ILE A 152 -43.23 -16.30 -16.68
N VAL A 153 -42.55 -15.77 -15.67
CA VAL A 153 -41.25 -15.11 -15.84
C VAL A 153 -40.21 -16.20 -16.20
N PRO A 154 -39.53 -16.13 -17.35
CA PRO A 154 -38.46 -17.06 -17.67
C PRO A 154 -37.33 -16.89 -16.65
N ARG A 155 -37.02 -17.95 -15.90
CA ARG A 155 -35.87 -18.00 -15.00
C ARG A 155 -34.60 -17.88 -15.84
N ALA A 156 -33.84 -16.81 -15.64
CA ALA A 156 -32.54 -16.65 -16.28
C ALA A 156 -31.63 -17.85 -15.95
N PRO A 157 -30.93 -18.43 -16.93
CA PRO A 157 -30.00 -19.52 -16.67
C PRO A 157 -28.88 -19.05 -15.75
N ALA A 158 -28.53 -19.89 -14.76
CA ALA A 158 -27.46 -19.61 -13.82
C ALA A 158 -26.15 -19.37 -14.58
N PRO A 159 -25.32 -18.39 -14.19
CA PRO A 159 -24.02 -18.18 -14.78
C PRO A 159 -23.16 -19.44 -14.58
N ALA A 160 -22.46 -19.84 -15.65
CA ALA A 160 -21.53 -20.96 -15.60
C ALA A 160 -20.49 -20.74 -14.49
N PRO A 161 -20.08 -21.81 -13.77
CA PRO A 161 -19.03 -21.70 -12.77
C PRO A 161 -17.76 -21.14 -13.42
N ALA A 162 -17.24 -20.05 -12.87
CA ALA A 162 -15.97 -19.49 -13.30
C ALA A 162 -14.88 -20.57 -13.20
N PRO A 163 -13.93 -20.64 -14.15
CA PRO A 163 -12.81 -21.55 -14.04
C PRO A 163 -12.08 -21.25 -12.73
N VAL A 164 -11.94 -22.28 -11.90
CA VAL A 164 -11.14 -22.22 -10.67
C VAL A 164 -9.72 -21.92 -11.12
N ALA A 165 -9.31 -20.67 -10.92
CA ALA A 165 -7.92 -20.29 -11.11
C ALA A 165 -7.10 -21.20 -10.19
N VAL A 166 -6.20 -21.98 -10.77
CA VAL A 166 -5.18 -22.71 -10.02
C VAL A 166 -4.35 -21.61 -9.36
N MET A 167 -4.65 -21.35 -8.09
CA MET A 167 -3.86 -20.45 -7.27
C MET A 167 -2.47 -21.08 -7.21
N GLU A 168 -1.51 -20.48 -7.91
CA GLU A 168 -0.11 -20.77 -7.67
C GLU A 168 0.11 -20.68 -6.15
N PRO A 169 0.78 -21.67 -5.54
CA PRO A 169 0.97 -21.68 -4.09
C PRO A 169 1.63 -20.35 -3.71
N PHE A 170 0.96 -19.62 -2.82
CA PHE A 170 1.48 -18.39 -2.25
C PHE A 170 2.78 -18.73 -1.50
N VAL A 171 3.93 -18.54 -2.17
CA VAL A 171 5.24 -18.68 -1.54
C VAL A 171 5.48 -17.39 -0.78
N GLU A 172 5.15 -17.41 0.50
CA GLU A 172 5.54 -16.36 1.43
C GLU A 172 7.07 -16.36 1.54
N LEU A 173 7.71 -15.39 0.87
CA LEU A 173 9.15 -15.21 0.93
C LEU A 173 9.51 -14.70 2.33
N ILE A 174 10.11 -15.58 3.14
CA ILE A 174 10.57 -15.25 4.50
C ILE A 174 11.70 -14.23 4.39
N PRO A 175 11.59 -13.01 4.95
CA PRO A 175 12.65 -12.02 4.86
C PRO A 175 13.97 -12.57 5.43
N GLU A 176 14.99 -12.63 4.59
CA GLU A 176 16.34 -13.04 4.98
C GLU A 176 17.14 -11.80 5.37
N GLY A 177 18.09 -11.98 6.29
CA GLY A 177 19.05 -10.93 6.62
C GLY A 177 19.90 -10.51 5.41
N PRO A 178 20.68 -9.44 5.52
CA PRO A 178 21.57 -9.01 4.44
C PRO A 178 22.60 -10.10 4.11
N ASP A 179 22.90 -10.27 2.82
CA ASP A 179 24.05 -11.04 2.35
C ASP A 179 25.33 -10.25 2.67
N MET A 180 25.85 -10.47 3.87
CA MET A 180 27.01 -9.74 4.38
C MET A 180 28.26 -10.00 3.51
N GLU A 181 28.44 -11.22 3.01
CA GLU A 181 29.63 -11.60 2.23
C GLU A 181 29.65 -10.87 0.87
N ALA A 182 28.50 -10.81 0.18
CA ALA A 182 28.36 -10.06 -1.06
C ALA A 182 28.62 -8.56 -0.84
N VAL A 183 28.10 -7.99 0.24
CA VAL A 183 28.30 -6.58 0.59
C VAL A 183 29.77 -6.30 0.94
N ASP A 184 30.40 -7.12 1.79
CA ASP A 184 31.81 -6.99 2.18
C ASP A 184 32.74 -7.05 0.97
N THR A 185 32.45 -7.94 0.03
CA THR A 185 33.21 -8.09 -1.21
C THR A 185 33.04 -6.89 -2.16
N MET A 186 31.87 -6.25 -2.17
CA MET A 186 31.57 -5.13 -3.07
C MET A 186 31.99 -3.78 -2.50
N LEU A 187 31.95 -3.59 -1.18
CA LEU A 187 32.14 -2.30 -0.52
C LEU A 187 33.47 -1.61 -0.88
N PRO A 188 34.64 -2.27 -0.92
CA PRO A 188 35.89 -1.62 -1.34
C PRO A 188 35.82 -1.07 -2.76
N LYS A 189 35.10 -1.77 -3.66
CA LYS A 189 34.92 -1.34 -5.06
C LYS A 189 34.00 -0.13 -5.13
N LEU A 190 32.95 -0.08 -4.30
CA LEU A 190 32.04 1.07 -4.21
C LEU A 190 32.78 2.32 -3.71
N LYS A 191 33.63 2.18 -2.69
CA LYS A 191 34.44 3.29 -2.17
C LYS A 191 35.41 3.84 -3.21
N ASN A 192 36.07 2.95 -3.97
CA ASN A 192 37.03 3.34 -5.00
C ASN A 192 36.38 4.03 -6.21
N ASP A 193 35.16 3.62 -6.58
CA ASP A 193 34.45 4.14 -7.74
C ASP A 193 33.57 5.36 -7.38
N TYR A 194 33.53 5.81 -6.11
CA TYR A 194 32.70 6.94 -5.68
C TYR A 194 33.08 8.25 -6.40
N PRO A 195 32.11 9.05 -6.90
CA PRO A 195 30.65 8.90 -6.77
C PRO A 195 29.97 8.03 -7.85
N LEU A 196 30.72 7.49 -8.82
CA LEU A 196 30.22 6.67 -9.93
C LEU A 196 29.93 5.21 -9.53
N ILE A 197 29.15 5.03 -8.47
CA ILE A 197 28.94 3.72 -7.81
C ILE A 197 27.91 2.81 -8.50
N PHE A 198 27.00 3.36 -9.31
CA PHE A 198 25.85 2.60 -9.84
C PHE A 198 26.21 1.35 -10.66
N PRO A 199 27.25 1.35 -11.52
CA PRO A 199 27.65 0.14 -12.23
C PRO A 199 28.04 -1.02 -11.32
N ARG A 200 28.60 -0.74 -10.14
CA ARG A 200 28.93 -1.74 -9.12
C ARG A 200 27.70 -2.12 -8.30
N LEU A 201 26.89 -1.13 -7.95
CA LEU A 201 25.70 -1.32 -7.13
C LEU A 201 24.65 -2.18 -7.85
N LEU A 202 24.46 -1.98 -9.16
CA LEU A 202 23.60 -2.83 -9.99
C LEU A 202 24.13 -4.27 -10.10
N LYS A 203 25.44 -4.49 -10.01
CA LYS A 203 26.01 -5.84 -9.95
C LYS A 203 25.74 -6.50 -8.60
N LEU A 204 25.77 -5.74 -7.50
CA LEU A 204 25.39 -6.25 -6.19
C LEU A 204 23.92 -6.63 -6.18
N ASP A 205 23.05 -5.74 -6.66
CA ASP A 205 21.60 -5.94 -6.79
C ASP A 205 21.23 -7.24 -7.54
N ALA A 206 21.94 -7.52 -8.63
CA ALA A 206 21.76 -8.74 -9.42
C ALA A 206 22.41 -10.00 -8.81
N ALA A 207 23.41 -9.85 -7.94
CA ALA A 207 24.14 -10.96 -7.34
C ALA A 207 23.44 -11.53 -6.10
N VAL A 208 22.71 -10.70 -5.35
CA VAL A 208 21.99 -11.08 -4.13
C VAL A 208 20.62 -11.69 -4.45
N SER A 209 20.17 -12.61 -3.58
CA SER A 209 18.83 -13.21 -3.69
C SER A 209 17.74 -12.13 -3.61
N ALA A 210 16.59 -12.36 -4.26
CA ALA A 210 15.48 -11.40 -4.21
C ALA A 210 15.01 -11.09 -2.78
N VAL A 211 15.17 -12.06 -1.87
CA VAL A 211 14.74 -12.00 -0.47
C VAL A 211 15.73 -11.24 0.40
N ALA A 212 17.04 -11.33 0.12
CA ALA A 212 18.09 -10.59 0.83
C ALA A 212 18.39 -9.22 0.20
N ARG A 213 17.84 -8.92 -0.99
CA ARG A 213 18.22 -7.77 -1.82
C ARG A 213 18.07 -6.43 -1.11
N GLU A 214 16.89 -6.14 -0.56
CA GLU A 214 16.63 -4.86 0.11
C GLU A 214 17.55 -4.69 1.33
N ALA A 215 17.66 -5.73 2.17
CA ALA A 215 18.54 -5.71 3.35
C ALA A 215 20.02 -5.52 2.95
N SER A 216 20.49 -6.20 1.91
CA SER A 216 21.88 -6.12 1.43
C SER A 216 22.20 -4.74 0.86
N LEU A 217 21.30 -4.18 0.05
CA LEU A 217 21.43 -2.83 -0.49
C LEU A 217 21.39 -1.77 0.62
N MET A 218 20.52 -1.94 1.62
CA MET A 218 20.47 -1.07 2.79
C MET A 218 21.80 -1.08 3.55
N LEU A 219 22.35 -2.26 3.84
CA LEU A 219 23.64 -2.40 4.51
C LEU A 219 24.79 -1.78 3.70
N ALA A 220 24.81 -2.00 2.39
CA ALA A 220 25.79 -1.39 1.49
C ALA A 220 25.70 0.15 1.52
N GLY A 221 24.47 0.68 1.52
CA GLY A 221 24.18 2.10 1.68
C GLY A 221 24.74 2.64 2.99
N GLN A 222 24.37 2.04 4.13
CA GLN A 222 24.82 2.45 5.47
C GLN A 222 26.34 2.55 5.56
N ARG A 223 27.05 1.52 5.10
CA ARG A 223 28.51 1.48 5.19
C ARG A 223 29.19 2.46 4.25
N LEU A 224 28.61 2.73 3.08
CA LEU A 224 29.13 3.75 2.17
C LEU A 224 28.86 5.15 2.72
N GLY A 225 27.66 5.42 3.23
CA GLY A 225 27.28 6.70 3.83
C GLY A 225 28.15 7.06 5.03
N ALA A 226 28.40 6.09 5.92
CA ALA A 226 29.30 6.27 7.06
C ALA A 226 30.73 6.62 6.61
N TRP A 227 31.24 5.91 5.59
CA TRP A 227 32.55 6.23 5.02
C TRP A 227 32.59 7.62 4.37
N VAL A 228 31.53 8.06 3.68
CA VAL A 228 31.45 9.43 3.13
C VAL A 228 31.46 10.45 4.26
N SER A 229 30.71 10.21 5.35
CA SER A 229 30.71 11.08 6.54
C SER A 229 32.11 11.17 7.17
N GLU A 230 32.85 10.06 7.26
CA GLU A 230 34.24 10.06 7.73
C GLU A 230 35.19 10.86 6.83
N CYS A 231 34.94 10.87 5.51
CA CYS A 231 35.75 11.61 4.54
C CYS A 231 35.46 13.11 4.55
N ASP A 232 34.30 13.54 5.04
CA ASP A 232 33.90 14.94 5.09
C ASP A 232 34.29 15.58 6.44
N PRO A 233 35.34 16.42 6.49
CA PRO A 233 35.77 17.06 7.73
C PRO A 233 34.77 18.11 8.23
N THR A 234 33.78 18.51 7.42
CA THR A 234 32.77 19.50 7.80
C THR A 234 31.70 18.94 8.75
N SER A 235 31.59 17.61 8.84
CA SER A 235 30.61 16.91 9.70
C SER A 235 31.13 16.56 11.11
N ARG A 236 32.17 17.24 11.59
CA ARG A 236 32.77 16.93 12.92
C ARG A 236 31.98 17.44 14.12
N GLU A 237 31.16 18.46 13.94
CA GLU A 237 30.24 18.94 14.97
C GLU A 237 28.82 18.51 14.60
N PRO A 238 28.00 18.05 15.57
CA PRO A 238 26.64 17.65 15.30
C PRO A 238 25.79 18.86 14.90
N PHE A 239 25.05 18.70 13.81
CA PHE A 239 24.08 19.67 13.33
C PHE A 239 22.67 19.31 13.80
N ALA A 240 21.79 20.31 13.90
CA ALA A 240 20.36 20.04 13.96
C ALA A 240 19.91 19.32 12.68
N LEU A 241 18.90 18.46 12.76
CA LEU A 241 18.46 17.61 11.64
C LEU A 241 18.32 18.37 10.31
N GLN A 242 17.60 19.49 10.32
CA GLN A 242 17.38 20.28 9.11
C GLN A 242 18.68 20.80 8.50
N GLU A 243 19.62 21.25 9.34
CA GLU A 243 20.92 21.71 8.89
C GLU A 243 21.78 20.54 8.37
N ALA A 244 21.71 19.37 9.01
CA ALA A 244 22.36 18.16 8.53
C ALA A 244 21.82 17.73 7.15
N ILE A 245 20.51 17.83 6.93
CA ILE A 245 19.88 17.53 5.64
C ILE A 245 20.43 18.48 4.56
N GLU A 246 20.42 19.78 4.82
CA GLU A 246 20.82 20.80 3.85
C GLU A 246 22.32 20.79 3.53
N ARG A 247 23.15 20.61 4.56
CA ARG A 247 24.61 20.73 4.44
C ARG A 247 25.31 19.41 4.12
N VAL A 248 24.71 18.28 4.47
CA VAL A 248 25.34 16.95 4.33
C VAL A 248 24.54 16.05 3.39
N ALA A 249 23.26 15.79 3.67
CA ALA A 249 22.49 14.82 2.90
C ALA A 249 22.29 15.23 1.43
N ILE A 250 21.86 16.47 1.18
CA ILE A 250 21.56 16.94 -0.17
C ILE A 250 22.82 16.95 -1.05
N PRO A 251 23.96 17.57 -0.63
CA PRO A 251 25.18 17.54 -1.44
C PRO A 251 25.67 16.11 -1.71
N ALA A 252 25.65 15.23 -0.70
CA ALA A 252 26.11 13.86 -0.83
C ALA A 252 25.20 13.00 -1.73
N LEU A 253 23.89 13.26 -1.74
CA LEU A 253 22.96 12.61 -2.67
C LEU A 253 23.06 13.19 -4.08
N ALA A 254 23.21 14.51 -4.21
CA ALA A 254 23.34 15.19 -5.50
C ALA A 254 24.59 14.74 -6.27
N ALA A 255 25.62 14.27 -5.57
CA ALA A 255 26.78 13.62 -6.19
C ALA A 255 26.43 12.28 -6.87
N LEU A 256 25.37 11.60 -6.43
CA LEU A 256 24.94 10.29 -6.93
C LEU A 256 23.76 10.42 -7.92
N VAL A 257 22.73 11.17 -7.58
CA VAL A 257 21.44 11.19 -8.27
C VAL A 257 20.86 12.60 -8.37
N ASP A 258 19.91 12.78 -9.27
CA ASP A 258 19.08 13.99 -9.31
C ASP A 258 18.15 14.00 -8.08
N VAL A 259 18.40 14.94 -7.16
CA VAL A 259 17.68 15.07 -5.89
C VAL A 259 17.13 16.47 -5.73
N GLY A 260 15.86 16.55 -5.32
CA GLY A 260 15.23 17.78 -4.84
C GLY A 260 14.82 17.64 -3.37
N GLN A 261 14.61 18.77 -2.70
CA GLN A 261 14.05 18.81 -1.35
C GLN A 261 12.69 19.51 -1.37
N ARG A 262 11.71 18.94 -0.66
CA ARG A 262 10.45 19.59 -0.31
C ARG A 262 10.24 19.37 1.19
N TYR A 263 10.39 20.43 1.98
CA TYR A 263 10.32 20.35 3.45
C TYR A 263 11.35 19.35 4.01
N ASP A 264 10.90 18.36 4.77
CA ASP A 264 11.66 17.25 5.36
C ASP A 264 11.75 16.01 4.44
N GLN A 265 11.29 16.14 3.20
CA GLN A 265 11.28 15.06 2.22
C GLN A 265 12.32 15.29 1.12
N LEU A 266 13.05 14.22 0.81
CA LEU A 266 14.00 14.16 -0.29
C LEU A 266 13.38 13.41 -1.47
N HIS A 267 13.33 14.08 -2.62
CA HIS A 267 12.77 13.57 -3.87
C HIS A 267 13.89 13.17 -4.81
N ILE A 268 14.10 11.87 -4.98
CA ILE A 268 15.06 11.30 -5.94
C ILE A 268 14.35 11.07 -7.27
N ARG A 269 14.79 11.78 -8.31
CA ARG A 269 14.30 11.63 -9.68
C ARG A 269 15.16 10.60 -10.41
N HIS A 270 14.52 9.78 -11.25
CA HIS A 270 15.20 8.83 -12.14
C HIS A 270 16.23 7.89 -11.50
N SER A 271 15.99 7.43 -10.25
CA SER A 271 16.88 6.47 -9.57
C SER A 271 17.25 5.28 -10.47
N PRO A 272 18.54 4.99 -10.67
CA PRO A 272 18.99 3.83 -11.45
C PRO A 272 18.65 2.48 -10.80
N LEU A 273 18.40 2.47 -9.49
CA LEU A 273 18.04 1.27 -8.72
C LEU A 273 16.53 1.01 -8.69
N CYS A 274 15.73 2.01 -9.09
CA CYS A 274 14.28 1.95 -8.99
C CYS A 274 13.65 2.20 -10.37
N SER A 275 13.40 1.11 -11.09
CA SER A 275 12.60 1.07 -12.33
C SER A 275 11.31 0.29 -12.09
N GLU A 276 10.35 0.37 -13.01
CA GLU A 276 9.09 -0.39 -12.90
C GLU A 276 9.34 -1.91 -12.80
N ASP A 277 10.43 -2.41 -13.39
CA ASP A 277 10.88 -3.81 -13.31
C ASP A 277 12.00 -4.06 -12.27
N GLY A 278 12.43 -3.01 -11.55
CA GLY A 278 13.62 -3.04 -10.70
C GLY A 278 13.26 -3.03 -9.22
N HIS A 279 13.82 -3.95 -8.44
CA HIS A 279 13.43 -4.18 -7.06
C HIS A 279 14.51 -3.69 -6.09
N SER A 280 14.37 -2.49 -5.53
CA SER A 280 15.26 -2.06 -4.44
C SER A 280 14.58 -1.29 -3.32
N GLY A 281 13.33 -0.84 -3.51
CA GLY A 281 12.57 -0.15 -2.46
C GLY A 281 13.22 1.16 -1.95
N CYS A 282 14.19 1.73 -2.68
CA CYS A 282 15.10 2.77 -2.19
C CYS A 282 15.94 2.37 -0.97
N ALA A 283 16.09 1.06 -0.69
CA ALA A 283 16.77 0.55 0.49
C ALA A 283 18.22 1.05 0.58
N PHE A 284 18.94 1.09 -0.56
CA PHE A 284 20.27 1.68 -0.62
C PHE A 284 20.30 3.15 -0.18
N PHE A 285 19.39 3.98 -0.68
CA PHE A 285 19.37 5.41 -0.34
C PHE A 285 18.97 5.65 1.12
N ASN A 286 18.02 4.85 1.62
CA ASN A 286 17.67 4.85 3.04
C ASN A 286 18.91 4.55 3.89
N GLY A 287 19.59 3.45 3.60
CA GLY A 287 20.82 3.09 4.29
C GLY A 287 21.91 4.15 4.16
N TYR A 288 22.14 4.67 2.95
CA TYR A 288 23.15 5.71 2.68
C TYR A 288 22.93 6.95 3.54
N LEU A 289 21.69 7.45 3.60
CA LEU A 289 21.34 8.57 4.46
C LEU A 289 21.48 8.25 5.94
N GLN A 290 21.12 7.04 6.39
CA GLN A 290 21.30 6.64 7.78
C GLN A 290 22.79 6.65 8.18
N GLY A 291 23.65 6.07 7.35
CA GLY A 291 25.09 6.05 7.60
C GLY A 291 25.72 7.44 7.53
N LEU A 292 25.20 8.31 6.67
CA LEU A 292 25.71 9.66 6.46
C LEU A 292 25.27 10.63 7.56
N LEU A 293 23.99 10.60 7.94
CA LEU A 293 23.40 11.56 8.87
C LEU A 293 23.53 11.15 10.33
N GLY A 294 23.62 9.85 10.65
CA GLY A 294 23.77 9.39 12.03
C GLY A 294 24.94 10.06 12.76
N PRO A 295 26.17 10.06 12.20
CA PRO A 295 27.30 10.78 12.79
C PRO A 295 27.11 12.30 12.77
N ALA A 296 26.44 12.85 11.76
CA ALA A 296 26.29 14.29 11.55
C ALA A 296 25.25 14.94 12.47
N THR A 297 24.26 14.20 12.97
CA THR A 297 23.28 14.71 13.96
C THR A 297 23.62 14.29 15.38
N GLY A 298 24.40 13.21 15.55
CA GLY A 298 24.66 12.62 16.87
C GLY A 298 23.40 12.05 17.53
N SER A 299 22.32 11.84 16.76
CA SER A 299 21.06 11.31 17.25
C SER A 299 20.92 9.83 16.91
N ASP A 300 20.63 9.02 17.94
CA ASP A 300 20.27 7.62 17.80
C ASP A 300 18.79 7.41 17.38
N SER A 301 17.99 8.49 17.36
CA SER A 301 16.56 8.43 17.02
C SER A 301 16.25 8.73 15.55
N LEU A 302 17.28 8.94 14.73
CA LEU A 302 17.11 9.24 13.31
C LEU A 302 16.36 8.11 12.59
N SER A 303 15.20 8.46 12.04
CA SER A 303 14.35 7.58 11.26
C SER A 303 14.29 8.07 9.81
N ILE A 304 14.68 7.19 8.90
CA ILE A 304 14.61 7.43 7.46
C ILE A 304 13.77 6.30 6.87
N PHE A 305 12.75 6.67 6.09
CA PHE A 305 11.91 5.71 5.42
C PHE A 305 11.49 6.25 4.06
N ALA A 306 11.38 5.35 3.09
CA ALA A 306 10.78 5.71 1.82
C ALA A 306 9.29 5.99 2.05
N VAL A 307 8.75 7.08 1.52
CA VAL A 307 7.30 7.34 1.47
C VAL A 307 6.69 6.69 0.23
N CYS A 308 7.36 6.83 -0.92
CA CYS A 308 7.02 6.12 -2.16
C CYS A 308 8.29 5.80 -2.97
N CYS A 309 8.19 4.84 -3.89
CA CYS A 309 9.31 4.40 -4.73
C CYS A 309 8.85 4.07 -6.14
N ARG A 310 9.67 4.40 -7.13
CA ARG A 310 9.45 4.05 -8.55
C ARG A 310 9.37 2.55 -8.80
N SER A 311 10.08 1.74 -8.01
CA SER A 311 9.97 0.27 -8.01
C SER A 311 8.56 -0.24 -7.71
N TYR A 312 7.77 0.57 -7.00
CA TYR A 312 6.39 0.24 -6.68
C TYR A 312 5.41 1.02 -7.58
N GLY A 313 5.89 1.70 -8.63
CA GLY A 313 5.04 2.39 -9.60
C GLY A 313 4.77 3.88 -9.31
N ALA A 314 5.45 4.48 -8.33
CA ALA A 314 5.46 5.93 -8.15
C ALA A 314 6.24 6.63 -9.27
N ASP A 315 6.00 7.92 -9.49
CA ASP A 315 6.72 8.75 -10.47
C ASP A 315 8.14 9.12 -9.99
N ALA A 316 8.30 9.31 -8.68
CA ALA A 316 9.56 9.59 -8.02
C ALA A 316 9.78 8.68 -6.80
N CYS A 317 11.01 8.67 -6.32
CA CYS A 317 11.38 8.03 -5.06
C CYS A 317 11.43 9.12 -3.98
N VAL A 318 10.56 9.04 -2.98
CA VAL A 318 10.48 10.04 -1.90
C VAL A 318 10.92 9.40 -0.59
N LEU A 319 11.85 10.04 0.11
CA LEU A 319 12.34 9.63 1.42
C LEU A 319 11.98 10.71 2.44
N ALA A 320 11.34 10.34 3.55
CA ALA A 320 11.11 11.22 4.68
C ALA A 320 12.18 10.97 5.76
N ILE A 321 12.56 12.05 6.44
CA ILE A 321 13.60 12.04 7.48
C ILE A 321 13.02 12.69 8.73
N SER A 322 13.04 11.97 9.85
CA SER A 322 12.52 12.42 11.15
C SER A 322 13.42 11.98 12.30
N GLU A 323 13.31 12.64 13.44
CA GLU A 323 13.94 12.26 14.73
C GLU A 323 12.94 11.66 15.71
#